data_AF-A0A4Q3GZ13-F1
#
_entry.id   AF-A0A4Q3GZ13-F1
#
_cell.length_a   1.000
_cell.length_b   1.000
_cell.length_c   1.000
_cell.angle_alpha   90.00
_cell.angle_beta   90.00
_cell.angle_gamma   90.00
#
_symmetry.space_group_name_H-M   'P 1'
#
loop_
_entity.id
_entity.type
_entity.pdbx_description
1 polymer ?
#
loop_
_entity_poly.entity_id
_entity_poly.type
_entity_poly.pdbx_seq_one_letter_code
_entity_poly.pdbx_strand_id
1 'polypeptide(L)'
;MPAFKTPSIPSSEITPKGLYLKRRHFIAGAGAIGLAGLSGTGALAALNAKKSAYTVDDTITPKEDATTYNNYYEFGTDKGDPVKYSGDFKPQPWKIKIDGMVAKPMEFDVEELIATLPLEERVYRFRCVEAWSMVLPWTGFMLSDLLKKVEPLGSAKYVAMRTAVRPDEMPGVGYAVLDWPYREGLRLDEA
;
A
#
# COMPACT_ATOMS: atom_id res chain seq x y z
N MET A 1 -12.46 14.68 33.47
CA MET A 1 -11.21 14.67 32.68
C MET A 1 -11.00 16.04 32.09
N PRO A 2 -9.83 16.68 32.23
CA PRO A 2 -9.58 17.97 31.58
C PRO A 2 -9.57 17.78 30.07
N ALA A 3 -10.26 18.68 29.35
CA ALA A 3 -10.31 18.66 27.89
C ALA A 3 -8.88 18.88 27.32
N PHE A 4 -8.47 18.00 26.41
CA PHE A 4 -7.21 18.16 25.68
C PHE A 4 -7.24 19.48 24.89
N LYS A 5 -6.30 20.38 25.17
CA LYS A 5 -6.11 21.61 24.41
C LYS A 5 -5.03 21.37 23.36
N THR A 6 -5.40 21.44 22.09
CA THR A 6 -4.44 21.38 20.99
C THR A 6 -3.44 22.52 21.13
N PRO A 7 -2.12 22.26 21.14
CA PRO A 7 -1.12 23.30 21.21
C PRO A 7 -1.26 24.24 20.00
N SER A 8 -1.19 25.55 20.25
CA SER A 8 -1.08 26.52 19.17
C SER A 8 0.34 26.46 18.63
N ILE A 9 0.52 25.82 17.47
CA ILE A 9 1.81 25.75 16.78
C ILE A 9 2.02 27.07 16.03
N PRO A 10 3.07 27.84 16.34
CA PRO A 10 3.39 29.05 15.58
C PRO A 10 3.57 28.74 14.10
N SER A 11 3.08 29.61 13.21
CA SER A 11 3.22 29.40 11.76
C SER A 11 4.68 29.30 11.30
N SER A 12 5.63 29.80 12.08
CA SER A 12 7.08 29.66 11.85
C SER A 12 7.59 28.23 12.06
N GLU A 13 6.90 27.39 12.82
CA GLU A 13 7.24 25.99 13.05
C GLU A 13 6.56 25.06 12.03
N ILE A 14 5.65 25.60 11.20
CA ILE A 14 4.99 24.86 10.14
C ILE A 14 5.85 24.95 8.88
N THR A 15 6.27 23.80 8.35
CA THR A 15 6.97 23.72 7.06
C THR A 15 6.21 24.52 5.99
N PRO A 16 6.82 25.55 5.38
CA PRO A 16 6.14 26.37 4.40
C PRO A 16 5.61 25.52 3.24
N LYS A 17 4.37 25.79 2.81
CA LYS A 17 3.67 25.02 1.76
C LYS A 17 4.53 24.83 0.49
N GLY A 18 5.25 25.87 0.07
CA GLY A 18 6.13 25.81 -1.09
C GLY A 18 7.30 24.82 -0.93
N LEU A 19 7.85 24.70 0.28
CA LEU A 19 8.89 23.71 0.63
C LEU A 19 8.29 22.30 0.73
N TYR A 20 7.12 22.17 1.35
CA TYR A 20 6.39 20.89 1.41
C TYR A 20 6.11 20.33 0.01
N LEU A 21 5.67 21.15 -0.93
CA LEU A 21 5.37 20.73 -2.30
C LEU A 21 6.64 20.37 -3.11
N LYS A 22 7.80 20.94 -2.76
CA LYS A 22 9.08 20.70 -3.44
C LYS A 22 9.92 19.58 -2.84
N ARG A 23 9.47 18.96 -1.74
CA ARG A 23 10.22 17.92 -0.99
C ARG A 23 10.75 16.77 -1.86
N ARG A 24 10.05 16.41 -2.94
CA ARG A 24 10.44 15.32 -3.86
C ARG A 24 11.64 15.67 -4.75
N HIS A 25 11.92 16.96 -4.98
CA HIS A 25 13.09 17.38 -5.75
C HIS A 25 14.39 17.28 -4.94
N PHE A 26 14.31 17.29 -3.60
CA PHE A 26 15.47 17.18 -2.71
C PHE A 26 15.98 15.74 -2.57
N ILE A 27 15.09 14.74 -2.76
CA ILE A 27 15.42 13.31 -2.65
C ILE A 27 16.17 12.79 -3.88
N ALA A 28 16.23 13.55 -4.98
CA ALA A 28 16.93 13.16 -6.21
C ALA A 28 18.47 13.33 -6.15
N GLY A 29 19.04 13.80 -5.04
CA GLY A 29 20.43 14.28 -4.97
C GLY A 29 21.44 13.45 -4.17
N ALA A 30 21.07 12.35 -3.50
CA ALA A 30 22.00 11.63 -2.63
C ALA A 30 22.07 10.14 -2.99
N GLY A 31 23.06 9.77 -3.81
CA GLY A 31 23.35 8.39 -4.19
C GLY A 31 24.49 7.76 -3.37
N ALA A 32 24.31 6.45 -3.11
CA ALA A 32 25.29 5.38 -2.87
C ALA A 32 26.08 5.34 -1.55
N ILE A 33 25.96 4.23 -0.81
CA ILE A 33 27.00 3.20 -0.54
C ILE A 33 26.44 2.14 0.45
N GLY A 34 26.76 0.84 0.22
CA GLY A 34 26.95 -0.15 1.30
C GLY A 34 26.05 -1.41 1.30
N LEU A 35 26.52 -2.49 0.67
CA LEU A 35 26.02 -3.87 0.81
C LEU A 35 26.51 -4.51 2.14
N ALA A 36 25.67 -5.31 2.81
CA ALA A 36 26.03 -6.64 3.37
C ALA A 36 24.88 -7.28 4.19
N GLY A 37 24.71 -8.62 4.07
CA GLY A 37 24.25 -9.49 5.17
C GLY A 37 22.94 -10.26 4.98
N LEU A 38 23.05 -11.55 4.67
CA LEU A 38 22.01 -12.60 4.54
C LEU A 38 21.60 -13.20 5.90
N SER A 39 20.35 -13.70 6.06
CA SER A 39 20.02 -15.14 6.35
C SER A 39 18.63 -15.41 6.99
N GLY A 40 17.76 -16.19 6.30
CA GLY A 40 16.80 -17.24 6.77
C GLY A 40 15.55 -16.87 7.62
N THR A 41 14.35 -17.50 7.56
CA THR A 41 13.71 -18.64 6.84
C THR A 41 12.17 -18.62 7.06
N GLY A 42 11.35 -19.02 6.06
CA GLY A 42 9.92 -19.39 6.22
C GLY A 42 9.06 -19.20 4.96
N ALA A 43 8.81 -20.26 4.18
CA ALA A 43 8.40 -20.14 2.77
C ALA A 43 6.87 -20.07 2.50
N LEU A 44 6.35 -18.86 2.31
CA LEU A 44 5.87 -18.48 0.96
C LEU A 44 7.13 -18.55 0.10
N ALA A 45 7.15 -19.26 -1.05
CA ALA A 45 8.36 -19.33 -1.90
C ALA A 45 9.05 -17.97 -1.86
N ALA A 46 10.26 -17.92 -1.27
CA ALA A 46 10.82 -16.66 -0.79
C ALA A 46 10.72 -15.67 -1.95
N LEU A 47 9.91 -14.63 -1.77
CA LEU A 47 9.66 -13.68 -2.84
C LEU A 47 11.04 -13.21 -3.28
N ASN A 48 11.39 -13.48 -4.54
CA ASN A 48 12.71 -13.17 -5.07
C ASN A 48 12.77 -11.66 -5.35
N ALA A 49 12.67 -10.89 -4.27
CA ALA A 49 12.54 -9.46 -4.28
C ALA A 49 13.91 -8.83 -4.13
N LYS A 50 14.26 -7.97 -5.08
CA LYS A 50 15.47 -7.18 -4.99
C LYS A 50 15.26 -6.06 -3.98
N LYS A 51 16.14 -5.93 -3.00
CA LYS A 51 16.14 -4.72 -2.15
C LYS A 51 16.33 -3.48 -3.03
N SER A 52 15.38 -2.56 -2.95
CA SER A 52 15.44 -1.31 -3.69
C SER A 52 16.30 -0.28 -2.96
N ALA A 53 16.59 0.84 -3.63
CA ALA A 53 17.19 2.00 -2.98
C ALA A 53 16.17 2.78 -2.11
N TYR A 54 14.89 2.41 -2.14
CA TYR A 54 13.86 3.05 -1.34
C TYR A 54 13.86 2.48 0.07
N THR A 55 14.60 3.17 0.93
CA THR A 55 14.67 2.87 2.36
C THR A 55 14.50 4.14 3.19
N VAL A 56 14.26 3.98 4.48
CA VAL A 56 14.26 5.07 5.48
C VAL A 56 15.12 4.65 6.67
N ASP A 57 15.64 5.63 7.41
CA ASP A 57 16.53 5.39 8.57
C ASP A 57 15.76 5.10 9.88
N ASP A 58 14.43 5.15 9.84
CA ASP A 58 13.58 4.89 11.00
C ASP A 58 13.58 3.40 11.39
N THR A 59 13.30 3.14 12.66
CA THR A 59 13.10 1.78 13.16
C THR A 59 11.91 1.12 12.48
N ILE A 60 12.13 -0.08 11.93
CA ILE A 60 11.07 -0.90 11.35
C ILE A 60 10.04 -1.24 12.43
N THR A 61 8.76 -1.06 12.11
CA THR A 61 7.66 -1.43 13.01
C THR A 61 7.70 -2.93 13.29
N PRO A 62 7.59 -3.37 14.55
CA PRO A 62 7.51 -4.78 14.89
C PRO A 62 6.44 -5.49 14.05
N LYS A 63 6.75 -6.72 13.59
CA LYS A 63 5.84 -7.49 12.74
C LYS A 63 4.48 -7.70 13.41
N GLU A 64 4.48 -7.95 14.72
CA GLU A 64 3.24 -8.12 15.50
C GLU A 64 2.32 -6.90 15.34
N ASP A 65 2.80 -5.70 15.63
CA ASP A 65 2.04 -4.45 15.46
C ASP A 65 1.56 -4.27 14.01
N ALA A 66 2.43 -4.51 13.04
CA ALA A 66 2.11 -4.39 11.61
C ALA A 66 0.98 -5.33 11.15
N THR A 67 0.82 -6.47 11.82
CA THR A 67 -0.17 -7.52 11.47
C THR A 67 -1.37 -7.59 12.41
N THR A 68 -1.42 -6.78 13.47
CA THR A 68 -2.50 -6.81 14.48
C THR A 68 -3.16 -5.45 14.71
N TYR A 69 -2.53 -4.34 14.29
CA TYR A 69 -3.07 -3.00 14.38
C TYR A 69 -3.41 -2.48 12.98
N ASN A 70 -4.60 -2.82 12.48
CA ASN A 70 -4.96 -2.61 11.08
C ASN A 70 -6.31 -1.90 10.92
N ASN A 71 -6.47 -1.17 9.82
CA ASN A 71 -7.76 -0.70 9.33
C ASN A 71 -8.12 -1.53 8.10
N TYR A 72 -9.09 -2.43 8.24
CA TYR A 72 -9.63 -3.19 7.12
C TYR A 72 -11.12 -3.45 7.37
N TYR A 73 -11.96 -2.49 6.98
CA TYR A 73 -13.35 -2.41 7.44
C TYR A 73 -14.23 -3.53 6.91
N GLU A 74 -13.86 -4.21 5.82
CA GLU A 74 -14.45 -5.47 5.38
C GLU A 74 -14.40 -6.57 6.47
N PHE A 75 -13.55 -6.41 7.48
CA PHE A 75 -13.43 -7.31 8.62
C PHE A 75 -13.81 -6.67 9.96
N GLY A 76 -14.20 -5.40 10.02
CA GLY A 76 -14.59 -4.71 11.26
C GLY A 76 -13.88 -3.38 11.46
N THR A 77 -14.37 -2.56 12.40
CA THR A 77 -13.91 -1.17 12.56
C THR A 77 -12.87 -1.00 13.66
N ASP A 78 -12.77 -1.94 14.61
CA ASP A 78 -11.73 -1.89 15.64
C ASP A 78 -10.38 -2.36 15.07
N LYS A 79 -9.28 -1.84 15.63
CA LYS A 79 -7.92 -2.08 15.11
C LYS A 79 -7.50 -3.55 15.11
N GLY A 80 -8.07 -4.33 16.04
CA GLY A 80 -7.84 -5.77 16.16
C GLY A 80 -8.88 -6.64 15.45
N ASP A 81 -9.92 -6.06 14.88
CA ASP A 81 -10.93 -6.83 14.13
C ASP A 81 -10.34 -7.52 12.89
N PRO A 82 -9.48 -6.88 12.07
CA PRO A 82 -8.92 -7.54 10.90
C PRO A 82 -8.19 -8.83 11.24
N VAL A 83 -7.27 -8.82 12.21
CA VAL A 83 -6.54 -10.04 12.60
C VAL A 83 -7.46 -11.11 13.21
N LYS A 84 -8.54 -10.68 13.88
CA LYS A 84 -9.51 -11.60 14.49
C LYS A 84 -10.39 -12.31 13.47
N TYR A 85 -10.80 -11.63 12.40
CA TYR A 85 -11.82 -12.13 11.48
C TYR A 85 -11.31 -12.50 10.08
N SER A 86 -10.11 -12.08 9.68
CA SER A 86 -9.59 -12.36 8.34
C SER A 86 -8.97 -13.75 8.18
N GLY A 87 -8.91 -14.56 9.25
CA GLY A 87 -8.22 -15.86 9.23
C GLY A 87 -8.83 -16.87 8.25
N ASP A 88 -10.15 -16.81 8.04
CA ASP A 88 -10.87 -17.72 7.14
C ASP A 88 -10.99 -17.18 5.71
N PHE A 89 -10.46 -15.98 5.44
CA PHE A 89 -10.45 -15.40 4.10
C PHE A 89 -9.61 -16.27 3.16
N LYS A 90 -10.11 -16.52 1.96
CA LYS A 90 -9.46 -17.31 0.91
C LYS A 90 -8.92 -16.38 -0.17
N PRO A 91 -7.69 -15.87 0.00
CA PRO A 91 -7.06 -14.96 -0.95
C PRO A 91 -6.54 -15.68 -2.19
N GLN A 92 -6.56 -17.02 -2.26
CA GLN A 92 -6.01 -17.78 -3.38
C GLN A 92 -6.98 -18.87 -3.85
N PRO A 93 -7.06 -19.10 -5.18
CA PRO A 93 -6.42 -18.31 -6.26
C PRO A 93 -7.01 -16.90 -6.37
N TRP A 94 -6.25 -15.93 -6.89
CA TRP A 94 -6.73 -14.56 -7.08
C TRP A 94 -6.48 -14.03 -8.48
N LYS A 95 -7.45 -13.27 -8.98
CA LYS A 95 -7.33 -12.59 -10.26
C LYS A 95 -7.55 -11.09 -10.13
N ILE A 96 -6.78 -10.33 -10.89
CA ILE A 96 -6.93 -8.89 -11.05
C ILE A 96 -7.35 -8.61 -12.49
N LYS A 97 -8.55 -8.04 -12.65
CA LYS A 97 -9.03 -7.55 -13.94
C LYS A 97 -8.66 -6.08 -14.12
N ILE A 98 -8.13 -5.73 -15.28
CA ILE A 98 -7.86 -4.35 -15.70
C ILE A 98 -8.62 -4.08 -17.00
N ASP A 99 -9.51 -3.09 -16.98
CA ASP A 99 -10.35 -2.70 -18.11
C ASP A 99 -10.49 -1.17 -18.21
N GLY A 100 -11.46 -0.69 -18.99
CA GLY A 100 -11.71 0.74 -19.19
C GLY A 100 -10.91 1.32 -20.36
N MET A 101 -10.25 2.47 -20.14
CA MET A 101 -9.51 3.21 -21.18
C MET A 101 -8.11 2.62 -21.43
N VAL A 102 -8.08 1.38 -21.90
CA VAL A 102 -6.87 0.61 -22.20
C VAL A 102 -7.00 -0.03 -23.58
N ALA A 103 -5.90 -0.19 -24.31
CA ALA A 103 -5.94 -0.86 -25.61
C ALA A 103 -6.04 -2.39 -25.47
N LYS A 104 -5.53 -2.95 -24.37
CA LYS A 104 -5.47 -4.40 -24.10
C LYS A 104 -6.07 -4.72 -22.73
N PRO A 105 -7.40 -4.74 -22.60
CA PRO A 105 -8.03 -5.18 -21.35
C PRO A 105 -7.68 -6.63 -21.06
N MET A 106 -7.26 -6.92 -19.82
CA MET A 106 -6.74 -8.24 -19.43
C MET A 106 -7.14 -8.60 -18.01
N GLU A 107 -7.11 -9.90 -17.74
CA GLU A 107 -7.24 -10.46 -16.40
C GLU A 107 -5.95 -11.22 -16.08
N PHE A 108 -5.36 -10.92 -14.93
CA PHE A 108 -4.09 -11.47 -14.49
C PHE A 108 -4.27 -12.36 -13.27
N ASP A 109 -3.62 -13.52 -13.29
CA ASP A 109 -3.44 -14.33 -12.09
C ASP A 109 -2.36 -13.68 -11.20
N VAL A 110 -2.63 -13.51 -9.91
CA VAL A 110 -1.72 -12.80 -9.00
C VAL A 110 -0.42 -13.56 -8.82
N GLU A 111 -0.49 -14.89 -8.76
CA GLU A 111 0.66 -15.77 -8.63
C GLU A 111 1.56 -15.68 -9.87
N GLU A 112 0.97 -15.58 -11.08
CA GLU A 112 1.73 -15.31 -12.31
C GLU A 112 2.41 -13.93 -12.28
N LEU A 113 1.71 -12.88 -11.82
CA LEU A 113 2.31 -11.54 -11.71
C LEU A 113 3.50 -11.54 -10.74
N ILE A 114 3.35 -12.19 -9.59
CA ILE A 114 4.41 -12.34 -8.58
C ILE A 114 5.61 -13.09 -9.17
N ALA A 115 5.38 -14.11 -10.01
CA ALA A 115 6.44 -14.92 -10.61
C ALA A 115 7.16 -14.21 -11.78
N THR A 116 6.49 -13.31 -12.50
CA THR A 116 6.98 -12.76 -13.77
C THR A 116 7.43 -11.30 -13.71
N LEU A 117 6.91 -10.51 -12.77
CA LEU A 117 7.29 -9.11 -12.61
C LEU A 117 8.50 -8.95 -11.68
N PRO A 118 9.31 -7.89 -11.88
CA PRO A 118 10.44 -7.61 -11.01
C PRO A 118 9.95 -7.21 -9.62
N LEU A 119 10.02 -8.12 -8.66
CA LEU A 119 9.72 -7.84 -7.27
C LEU A 119 10.83 -7.01 -6.64
N GLU A 120 10.42 -6.01 -5.86
CA GLU A 120 11.29 -5.16 -5.06
C GLU A 120 10.81 -5.11 -3.61
N GLU A 121 11.77 -5.09 -2.70
CA GLU A 121 11.53 -4.70 -1.30
C GLU A 121 11.76 -3.20 -1.16
N ARG A 122 10.78 -2.48 -0.61
CA ARG A 122 10.84 -1.04 -0.35
C ARG A 122 10.41 -0.75 1.09
N VAL A 123 11.28 -0.08 1.85
CA VAL A 123 10.95 0.33 3.22
C VAL A 123 10.31 1.71 3.17
N TYR A 124 9.02 1.78 3.50
CA TYR A 124 8.25 3.01 3.47
C TYR A 124 7.64 3.36 4.82
N ARG A 125 7.51 4.66 5.06
CA ARG A 125 6.67 5.21 6.12
C ARG A 125 5.20 5.16 5.65
N PHE A 126 4.40 4.31 6.27
CA PHE A 126 2.95 4.30 6.13
C PHE A 126 2.32 5.28 7.11
N ARG A 127 1.49 6.20 6.63
CA ARG A 127 0.86 7.25 7.44
C ARG A 127 -0.66 7.16 7.34
N CYS A 128 -1.31 6.78 8.43
CA CYS A 128 -2.76 6.83 8.50
C CYS A 128 -3.25 8.26 8.78
N VAL A 129 -4.44 8.58 8.28
CA VAL A 129 -5.14 9.85 8.55
C VAL A 129 -5.50 10.01 10.03
N GLU A 130 -5.69 8.90 10.75
CA GLU A 130 -6.03 8.84 12.19
C GLU A 130 -4.83 9.14 13.11
N ALA A 131 -3.80 9.78 12.58
CA ALA A 131 -2.65 10.23 13.32
C ALA A 131 -1.68 9.17 13.88
N TRP A 132 -1.73 7.91 13.44
CA TRP A 132 -0.68 6.91 13.65
C TRP A 132 0.14 6.60 12.37
N SER A 133 1.30 5.94 12.52
CA SER A 133 2.20 5.60 11.40
C SER A 133 2.98 4.32 11.68
N MET A 134 3.47 3.68 10.61
CA MET A 134 4.35 2.51 10.66
C MET A 134 5.49 2.66 9.66
N VAL A 135 6.56 1.89 9.85
CA VAL A 135 7.69 1.76 8.93
C VAL A 135 7.74 0.30 8.48
N LEU A 136 7.43 0.05 7.22
CA LEU A 136 7.13 -1.29 6.71
C LEU A 136 8.00 -1.64 5.50
N PRO A 137 8.68 -2.80 5.51
CA PRO A 137 9.40 -3.33 4.36
C PRO A 137 8.42 -4.04 3.40
N TRP A 138 7.75 -3.27 2.55
CA TRP A 138 6.82 -3.80 1.57
C TRP A 138 7.54 -4.55 0.46
N THR A 139 6.97 -5.67 0.02
CA THR A 139 7.45 -6.40 -1.17
C THR A 139 6.38 -6.39 -2.26
N GLY A 140 6.74 -6.03 -3.48
CA GLY A 140 5.83 -6.02 -4.61
C GLY A 140 6.50 -5.56 -5.91
N PHE A 141 5.72 -5.30 -6.94
CA PHE A 141 6.18 -4.73 -8.21
C PHE A 141 5.57 -3.35 -8.45
N MET A 142 6.11 -2.62 -9.43
CA MET A 142 5.62 -1.28 -9.77
C MET A 142 4.29 -1.34 -10.51
N LEU A 143 3.30 -0.53 -10.08
CA LEU A 143 2.02 -0.41 -10.78
C LEU A 143 2.21 -0.02 -12.26
N SER A 144 3.15 0.88 -12.55
CA SER A 144 3.51 1.26 -13.92
C SER A 144 3.88 0.08 -14.82
N ASP A 145 4.54 -0.96 -14.27
CA ASP A 145 4.93 -2.13 -15.07
C ASP A 145 3.75 -3.05 -15.39
N LEU A 146 2.77 -3.09 -14.49
CA LEU A 146 1.48 -3.73 -14.74
C LEU A 146 0.67 -2.94 -15.78
N LEU A 147 0.60 -1.60 -15.65
CA LEU A 147 -0.14 -0.74 -16.58
C LEU A 147 0.43 -0.79 -18.00
N LYS A 148 1.76 -0.86 -18.18
CA LYS A 148 2.37 -1.00 -19.50
C LYS A 148 1.84 -2.20 -20.29
N LYS A 149 1.46 -3.30 -19.61
CA LYS A 149 0.93 -4.50 -20.27
C LYS A 149 -0.42 -4.24 -20.95
N VAL A 150 -1.26 -3.38 -20.35
CA VAL A 150 -2.62 -3.09 -20.86
C VAL A 150 -2.68 -1.89 -21.80
N GLU A 151 -1.58 -1.13 -21.94
CA GLU A 151 -1.45 0.02 -22.84
C GLU A 151 -2.57 1.07 -22.64
N PRO A 152 -2.52 1.88 -21.56
CA PRO A 152 -3.52 2.92 -21.30
C PRO A 152 -3.62 3.88 -22.48
N LEU A 153 -4.84 4.22 -22.88
CA LEU A 153 -5.08 5.16 -23.98
C LEU A 153 -4.61 6.56 -23.60
N GLY A 154 -4.17 7.38 -24.56
CA GLY A 154 -3.74 8.76 -24.30
C GLY A 154 -4.83 9.67 -23.70
N SER A 155 -6.10 9.27 -23.84
CA SER A 155 -7.24 9.91 -23.20
C SER A 155 -7.46 9.51 -21.73
N ALA A 156 -6.84 8.42 -21.25
CA ALA A 156 -6.94 8.00 -19.86
C ALA A 156 -6.27 9.03 -18.93
N LYS A 157 -6.92 9.33 -17.79
CA LYS A 157 -6.46 10.34 -16.83
C LYS A 157 -6.32 9.83 -15.39
N TYR A 158 -6.99 8.72 -15.08
CA TYR A 158 -7.04 8.15 -13.74
C TYR A 158 -6.99 6.64 -13.81
N VAL A 159 -6.48 6.04 -12.74
CA VAL A 159 -6.60 4.60 -12.47
C VAL A 159 -7.59 4.45 -11.32
N ALA A 160 -8.67 3.70 -11.52
CA ALA A 160 -9.63 3.36 -10.48
C ALA A 160 -9.41 1.93 -9.99
N MET A 161 -9.39 1.74 -8.68
CA MET A 161 -9.17 0.46 -8.01
C MET A 161 -10.41 0.11 -7.18
N ARG A 162 -10.70 -1.18 -7.07
CA ARG A 162 -11.85 -1.70 -6.35
C ARG A 162 -11.47 -2.96 -5.59
N THR A 163 -11.79 -3.02 -4.30
CA THR A 163 -11.57 -4.23 -3.50
C THR A 163 -12.60 -5.30 -3.82
N ALA A 164 -12.33 -6.54 -3.38
CA ALA A 164 -13.32 -7.59 -3.42
C ALA A 164 -14.41 -7.34 -2.38
N VAL A 165 -15.59 -7.87 -2.67
CA VAL A 165 -16.70 -7.95 -1.71
C VAL A 165 -17.18 -9.39 -1.68
N ARG A 166 -16.96 -10.04 -0.54
CA ARG A 166 -17.36 -11.43 -0.30
C ARG A 166 -18.05 -11.51 1.06
N PRO A 167 -19.37 -11.22 1.15
CA PRO A 167 -20.07 -11.09 2.43
C PRO A 167 -19.93 -12.33 3.34
N ASP A 168 -19.81 -13.52 2.75
CA ASP A 168 -19.63 -14.78 3.48
C ASP A 168 -18.23 -14.92 4.13
N GLU A 169 -17.24 -14.17 3.67
CA GLU A 169 -15.85 -14.17 4.18
C GLU A 169 -15.48 -12.82 4.84
N MET A 170 -16.26 -11.76 4.61
CA MET A 170 -15.97 -10.38 5.00
C MET A 170 -17.14 -9.82 5.84
N PRO A 171 -17.19 -10.12 7.14
CA PRO A 171 -18.34 -9.79 7.99
C PRO A 171 -18.62 -8.28 8.07
N GLY A 172 -17.60 -7.45 7.90
CA GLY A 172 -17.68 -5.99 7.91
C GLY A 172 -18.53 -5.41 6.77
N VAL A 173 -18.65 -6.12 5.65
CA VAL A 173 -19.46 -5.70 4.49
C VAL A 173 -20.96 -5.61 4.83
N GLY A 174 -21.42 -6.38 5.82
CA GLY A 174 -22.82 -6.33 6.27
C GLY A 174 -23.21 -5.03 6.99
N TYR A 175 -22.24 -4.20 7.37
CA TYR A 175 -22.48 -2.95 8.09
C TYR A 175 -22.39 -1.74 7.16
N ALA A 176 -23.29 -0.77 7.38
CA ALA A 176 -23.35 0.49 6.62
C ALA A 176 -22.31 1.52 7.10
N VAL A 177 -21.04 1.11 7.21
CA VAL A 177 -19.92 1.99 7.59
C VAL A 177 -19.27 2.67 6.38
N LEU A 178 -19.39 2.04 5.19
CA LEU A 178 -18.89 2.54 3.90
C LEU A 178 -19.81 2.07 2.77
N ASP A 179 -19.73 2.76 1.63
CA ASP A 179 -20.38 2.31 0.39
C ASP A 179 -19.52 1.23 -0.30
N TRP A 180 -19.86 -0.04 -0.05
CA TRP A 180 -19.15 -1.19 -0.60
C TRP A 180 -19.37 -1.36 -2.12
N PRO A 181 -18.39 -1.92 -2.87
CA PRO A 181 -17.00 -2.22 -2.48
C PRO A 181 -16.19 -0.95 -2.18
N TYR A 182 -15.12 -1.10 -1.39
CA TYR A 182 -14.14 -0.03 -1.24
C TYR A 182 -13.54 0.30 -2.63
N ARG A 183 -13.46 1.60 -2.92
CA ARG A 183 -12.98 2.14 -4.19
C ARG A 183 -11.97 3.23 -3.93
N GLU A 184 -10.96 3.30 -4.79
CA GLU A 184 -9.97 4.37 -4.77
C GLU A 184 -9.59 4.76 -6.20
N GLY A 185 -8.92 5.90 -6.39
CA GLY A 185 -8.34 6.32 -7.64
C GLY A 185 -7.10 7.19 -7.48
N LEU A 186 -6.17 7.03 -8.42
CA LEU A 186 -4.98 7.86 -8.58
C LEU A 186 -5.04 8.60 -9.91
N ARG A 187 -4.40 9.78 -10.00
CA ARG A 187 -4.11 10.37 -11.30
C ARG A 187 -3.13 9.46 -12.05
N LEU A 188 -3.22 9.38 -13.37
CA LEU A 188 -2.42 8.43 -14.15
C LEU A 188 -0.90 8.68 -14.05
N ASP A 189 -0.46 9.89 -13.72
CA ASP A 189 0.95 10.22 -13.49
C ASP A 189 1.44 9.87 -12.06
N GLU A 190 0.53 9.58 -11.14
CA GLU A 190 0.81 9.07 -9.80
C GLU A 190 0.88 7.53 -9.78
N ALA A 191 0.16 6.89 -10.71
CA ALA A 191 0.07 5.44 -10.89
C ALA A 191 1.22 4.87 -11.75
#